data_AF-A0A8H3VGW6-F1
#
_entry.id   AF-A0A8H3VGW6-F1
#
_cell.length_a   1.000
_cell.length_b   1.000
_cell.length_c   1.000
_cell.angle_alpha   90.00
_cell.angle_beta   90.00
_cell.angle_gamma   90.00
#
_symmetry.space_group_name_H-M   'P 1'
#
loop_
_entity.id
_entity.type
_entity.pdbx_description
1 polymer ?
#
loop_
_entity_poly.entity_id
_entity_poly.type
_entity_poly.pdbx_seq_one_letter_code
_entity_poly.pdbx_strand_id
1 'polypeptide(L)'
;MAFWPANHSISLPPTTDMHSSKEKSDIPGQTAPRVIANIKQADRRFGDPLERNPFTDPPRGYNEVLDENRKNQRVGSCKHFWTTQTDQSVLPRQERDLKDAKYRISCFCQLCRWHVDVTITLFEDSCPSAGEPLHHFAGFTKMDEIQEWYEGKCTVCAAILNIEYREPRLTTEDVALLTDTARLQQRLRIAREKDPDRPDLKVTQPVMVLDALATYIRDSLQPTETHREIPRLNRRFLLSFGEDCEPLLRKLQFVQTEASWQLPQPPPENPWSADLRQFLQDVQEELWTLMRRHMETGQQSRLKAYHEKPPPFDNDIKLLLSTIEYDKSHFVRRATFIPVDEEQLHAGLGSLGDFTDELLIYAFEQQIKHDPSGTPYYYDCLAKLADKRKSETLETKVMMLASEGYFGREDVTKAYKYFSLDAWDAPNYTDEYIRNTFEARLGSVQSWQETEMRQMLRIIAMSRGSKSLEGSAANVM
;
A
#
# COMPACT_ATOMS: atom_id res chain seq x y z
N MET A 1 -43.50 -24.26 -6.28
CA MET A 1 -43.59 -24.34 -4.80
C MET A 1 -42.46 -25.23 -4.29
N ALA A 2 -41.37 -24.62 -3.86
CA ALA A 2 -40.40 -25.16 -2.92
C ALA A 2 -39.47 -23.99 -2.54
N PHE A 3 -39.34 -23.80 -1.23
CA PHE A 3 -38.86 -22.60 -0.56
C PHE A 3 -37.33 -22.43 -0.65
N TRP A 4 -36.88 -21.20 -0.90
CA TRP A 4 -35.54 -20.75 -0.51
C TRP A 4 -35.50 -20.53 1.01
N PRO A 5 -34.41 -20.87 1.72
CA PRO A 5 -34.27 -20.49 3.11
C PRO A 5 -33.99 -18.98 3.21
N ALA A 6 -34.69 -18.36 4.14
CA ALA A 6 -34.69 -16.92 4.40
C ALA A 6 -33.39 -16.42 5.04
N ASN A 7 -33.04 -15.18 4.68
CA ASN A 7 -32.40 -14.15 5.49
C ASN A 7 -31.66 -14.59 6.77
N HIS A 8 -30.33 -14.60 6.72
CA HIS A 8 -29.55 -14.19 7.88
C HIS A 8 -29.32 -12.68 7.82
N SER A 9 -30.21 -11.95 8.50
CA SER A 9 -29.93 -10.60 8.96
C SER A 9 -28.74 -10.66 9.91
N ILE A 10 -27.57 -10.21 9.45
CA ILE A 10 -26.44 -9.95 10.34
C ILE A 10 -26.78 -8.64 11.06
N SER A 11 -27.35 -8.78 12.25
CA SER A 11 -27.43 -7.72 13.24
C SER A 11 -26.01 -7.26 13.57
N LEU A 12 -25.72 -5.97 13.32
CA LEU A 12 -24.54 -5.31 13.88
C LEU A 12 -24.55 -5.53 15.41
N PRO A 13 -23.45 -6.04 16.00
CA PRO A 13 -23.39 -6.17 17.44
C PRO A 13 -23.39 -4.76 18.08
N PRO A 14 -23.98 -4.60 19.27
CA PRO A 14 -23.93 -3.35 19.99
C PRO A 14 -22.48 -3.04 20.35
N THR A 15 -22.13 -1.75 20.25
CA THR A 15 -20.87 -1.16 20.72
C THR A 15 -20.65 -1.51 22.19
N THR A 16 -19.89 -2.57 22.44
CA THR A 16 -19.22 -2.79 23.72
C THR A 16 -17.87 -2.11 23.65
N ASP A 17 -17.75 -1.01 24.39
CA ASP A 17 -16.48 -0.38 24.76
C ASP A 17 -15.59 -1.43 25.46
N MET A 18 -14.77 -2.11 24.66
CA MET A 18 -13.56 -2.74 25.15
C MET A 18 -12.43 -1.74 24.94
N HIS A 19 -12.15 -0.98 26.00
CA HIS A 19 -10.82 -0.40 26.22
C HIS A 19 -9.81 -1.54 26.35
N SER A 20 -9.45 -2.16 25.22
CA SER A 20 -8.16 -2.79 25.05
C SER A 20 -7.16 -1.63 24.98
N SER A 21 -6.25 -1.59 25.94
CA SER A 21 -5.06 -0.75 25.88
C SER A 21 -4.27 -1.14 24.63
N LYS A 22 -4.58 -0.52 23.50
CA LYS A 22 -3.77 -0.59 22.28
C LYS A 22 -2.36 -0.18 22.67
N GLU A 23 -1.43 -1.13 22.70
CA GLU A 23 -0.02 -0.82 22.56
C GLU A 23 0.09 0.11 21.35
N LYS A 24 0.57 1.34 21.58
CA LYS A 24 0.86 2.26 20.48
C LYS A 24 1.80 1.50 19.54
N SER A 25 1.45 1.41 18.26
CA SER A 25 2.38 0.79 17.32
C SER A 25 3.60 1.72 17.20
N ASP A 26 4.78 1.22 17.57
CA ASP A 26 6.08 1.91 17.47
C ASP A 26 6.58 2.03 16.02
N ILE A 27 5.66 2.16 15.06
CA ILE A 27 5.96 2.22 13.63
C ILE A 27 6.01 3.69 13.20
N PRO A 28 7.11 4.12 12.55
CA PRO A 28 7.21 5.47 12.01
C PRO A 28 6.07 5.81 11.07
N GLY A 29 5.61 7.06 11.12
CA GLY A 29 4.61 7.58 10.20
C GLY A 29 5.17 7.79 8.79
N GLN A 30 4.29 8.14 7.85
CA GLN A 30 4.59 8.30 6.45
C GLN A 30 3.81 9.46 5.87
N THR A 31 4.50 10.38 5.20
CA THR A 31 3.82 11.41 4.42
C THR A 31 3.05 10.80 3.25
N ALA A 32 1.96 11.44 2.80
CA ALA A 32 1.15 10.95 1.70
C ALA A 32 1.97 10.59 0.42
N PRO A 33 2.95 11.39 -0.03
CA PRO A 33 3.80 11.00 -1.15
C PRO A 33 4.58 9.70 -0.90
N ARG A 34 5.06 9.48 0.34
CA ARG A 34 5.72 8.23 0.71
C ARG A 34 4.78 7.04 0.65
N VAL A 35 3.54 7.19 1.13
CA VAL A 35 2.51 6.15 1.03
C VAL A 35 2.26 5.78 -0.43
N ILE A 36 2.16 6.76 -1.34
CA ILE A 36 2.02 6.50 -2.79
C ILE A 36 3.21 5.70 -3.32
N ALA A 37 4.43 6.08 -2.96
CA ALA A 37 5.63 5.35 -3.39
C ALA A 37 5.62 3.91 -2.86
N ASN A 38 5.24 3.70 -1.61
CA ASN A 38 5.10 2.38 -1.00
C ASN A 38 4.03 1.53 -1.72
N ILE A 39 2.88 2.12 -2.10
CA ILE A 39 1.85 1.41 -2.88
C ILE A 39 2.41 0.92 -4.24
N LYS A 40 3.24 1.74 -4.89
CA LYS A 40 3.86 1.42 -6.18
C LYS A 40 4.95 0.36 -6.08
N GLN A 41 5.67 0.31 -4.96
CA GLN A 41 6.82 -0.58 -4.76
C GLN A 41 6.44 -1.92 -4.10
N ALA A 42 5.38 -1.94 -3.30
CA ALA A 42 4.94 -3.12 -2.57
C ALA A 42 4.37 -4.17 -3.53
N ASP A 43 5.09 -5.28 -3.67
CA ASP A 43 4.60 -6.47 -4.37
C ASP A 43 4.04 -7.47 -3.36
N ARG A 44 2.71 -7.50 -3.22
CA ARG A 44 2.02 -8.35 -2.24
C ARG A 44 1.69 -9.75 -2.76
N ARG A 45 2.23 -10.13 -3.92
CA ARG A 45 2.00 -11.43 -4.57
C ARG A 45 2.49 -12.64 -3.80
N PHE A 46 3.57 -12.48 -3.06
CA PHE A 46 4.35 -13.63 -2.60
C PHE A 46 4.11 -14.01 -1.15
N GLY A 47 3.30 -13.26 -0.41
CA GLY A 47 2.86 -13.59 0.95
C GLY A 47 3.98 -14.00 1.92
N ASP A 48 5.26 -13.67 1.63
CA ASP A 48 6.40 -14.12 2.42
C ASP A 48 6.37 -13.33 3.75
N PRO A 49 6.13 -13.98 4.89
CA PRO A 49 6.04 -13.29 6.17
C PRO A 49 7.35 -12.57 6.55
N LEU A 50 8.48 -12.94 5.93
CA LEU A 50 9.79 -12.34 6.15
C LEU A 50 10.10 -11.18 5.20
N GLU A 51 9.28 -10.96 4.16
CA GLU A 51 9.36 -9.76 3.33
C GLU A 51 8.83 -8.56 4.12
N ARG A 52 9.49 -7.41 3.99
CA ARG A 52 9.08 -6.20 4.70
C ARG A 52 7.78 -5.67 4.11
N ASN A 53 6.81 -5.42 4.99
CA ASN A 53 5.61 -4.69 4.66
C ASN A 53 5.83 -3.20 4.88
N PRO A 54 5.82 -2.36 3.83
CA PRO A 54 6.10 -0.95 3.99
C PRO A 54 5.03 -0.18 4.77
N PHE A 55 3.86 -0.78 5.06
CA PHE A 55 2.82 -0.13 5.86
C PHE A 55 2.91 -0.52 7.34
N THR A 56 3.19 -1.79 7.65
CA THR A 56 3.14 -2.30 9.04
C THR A 56 4.51 -2.59 9.64
N ASP A 57 5.59 -2.57 8.87
CA ASP A 57 6.95 -2.69 9.38
C ASP A 57 7.64 -1.33 9.36
N PRO A 58 8.51 -1.03 10.34
CA PRO A 58 9.32 0.18 10.31
C PRO A 58 10.29 0.17 9.11
N PRO A 59 10.92 1.29 8.74
CA PRO A 59 11.95 1.36 7.69
C PRO A 59 13.26 0.69 8.14
N ARG A 60 14.14 0.39 7.17
CA ARG A 60 15.47 -0.17 7.49
C ARG A 60 16.29 0.85 8.29
N GLY A 61 17.08 0.34 9.20
CA GLY A 61 17.83 1.10 10.19
C GLY A 61 17.01 1.42 11.43
N TYR A 62 15.67 1.42 11.40
CA TYR A 62 14.87 1.79 12.57
C TYR A 62 15.07 0.84 13.75
N ASN A 63 15.07 -0.47 13.49
CA ASN A 63 15.30 -1.51 14.50
C ASN A 63 16.23 -2.58 13.92
N GLU A 64 17.45 -2.66 14.45
CA GLU A 64 18.51 -3.55 13.95
C GLU A 64 18.14 -5.03 14.09
N VAL A 65 17.51 -5.43 15.20
CA VAL A 65 17.05 -6.80 15.45
C VAL A 65 15.99 -7.23 14.43
N LEU A 66 15.06 -6.34 14.10
CA LEU A 66 14.07 -6.61 13.06
C LEU A 66 14.72 -6.68 11.67
N ASP A 67 15.71 -5.84 11.40
CA ASP A 67 16.38 -5.79 10.10
C ASP A 67 17.16 -7.07 9.78
N GLU A 68 17.81 -7.68 10.77
CA GLU A 68 18.57 -8.94 10.64
C GLU A 68 17.68 -10.10 10.20
N ASN A 69 16.42 -10.10 10.64
CA ASN A 69 15.46 -11.17 10.38
C ASN A 69 14.65 -10.98 9.08
N ARG A 70 14.78 -9.83 8.41
CA ARG A 70 13.96 -9.45 7.25
C ARG A 70 14.68 -9.65 5.91
N LYS A 71 14.01 -10.30 4.97
CA LYS A 71 14.53 -10.50 3.61
C LYS A 71 14.42 -9.23 2.77
N ASN A 72 15.31 -9.12 1.79
CA ASN A 72 15.15 -8.16 0.69
C ASN A 72 13.98 -8.55 -0.21
N GLN A 73 13.48 -7.57 -0.96
CA GLN A 73 12.44 -7.78 -1.97
C GLN A 73 12.82 -8.94 -2.90
N ARG A 74 11.86 -9.82 -3.16
CA ARG A 74 12.10 -11.05 -3.91
C ARG A 74 12.55 -10.75 -5.35
N VAL A 75 13.52 -11.51 -5.86
CA VAL A 75 13.85 -11.50 -7.30
C VAL A 75 12.61 -11.91 -8.10
N GLY A 76 12.23 -11.10 -9.10
CA GLY A 76 11.01 -11.30 -9.88
C GLY A 76 9.78 -10.57 -9.32
N SER A 77 9.97 -9.70 -8.32
CA SER A 77 8.92 -8.77 -7.88
C SER A 77 8.44 -7.88 -9.02
N CYS A 78 7.15 -7.57 -9.02
CA CYS A 78 6.50 -6.82 -10.07
C CYS A 78 6.92 -5.37 -9.94
N LYS A 79 7.42 -4.79 -11.03
CA LYS A 79 7.53 -3.34 -11.16
C LYS A 79 6.17 -2.81 -11.58
N HIS A 80 5.26 -2.65 -10.62
CA HIS A 80 3.86 -2.44 -10.90
C HIS A 80 3.63 -1.27 -11.87
N PHE A 81 2.79 -1.51 -12.88
CA PHE A 81 2.28 -0.48 -13.77
C PHE A 81 0.78 -0.30 -13.51
N TRP A 82 0.49 0.51 -12.50
CA TRP A 82 -0.86 0.77 -12.01
C TRP A 82 -1.64 1.69 -12.96
N THR A 83 -2.91 1.35 -13.18
CA THR A 83 -3.85 2.12 -13.99
C THR A 83 -5.20 2.23 -13.30
N THR A 84 -5.79 3.41 -13.34
CA THR A 84 -7.07 3.69 -12.67
C THR A 84 -8.23 2.99 -13.38
N GLN A 85 -9.17 2.46 -12.61
CA GLN A 85 -10.46 1.97 -13.07
C GLN A 85 -11.49 3.09 -12.80
N THR A 86 -11.81 3.89 -13.83
CA THR A 86 -12.63 5.10 -13.69
C THR A 86 -14.01 4.81 -13.13
N ASP A 87 -14.64 3.74 -13.60
CA ASP A 87 -16.01 3.35 -13.23
C ASP A 87 -16.12 2.81 -11.79
N GLN A 88 -14.97 2.55 -11.15
CA GLN A 88 -14.86 2.08 -9.77
C GLN A 88 -14.23 3.14 -8.85
N SER A 89 -13.97 4.34 -9.36
CA SER A 89 -13.27 5.41 -8.64
C SER A 89 -14.19 6.60 -8.38
N VAL A 90 -14.09 7.16 -7.17
CA VAL A 90 -14.78 8.37 -6.73
C VAL A 90 -13.69 9.36 -6.29
N LEU A 91 -13.25 10.19 -7.22
CA LEU A 91 -12.19 11.18 -6.98
C LEU A 91 -12.79 12.51 -6.45
N PRO A 92 -12.01 13.27 -5.66
CA PRO A 92 -12.42 14.61 -5.25
C PRO A 92 -12.72 15.52 -6.45
N ARG A 93 -13.89 16.15 -6.47
CA ARG A 93 -14.19 17.27 -7.38
C ARG A 93 -13.61 18.56 -6.79
N GLN A 94 -13.45 19.60 -7.61
CA GLN A 94 -12.85 20.88 -7.20
C GLN A 94 -13.56 21.52 -5.99
N GLU A 95 -14.87 21.29 -5.84
CA GLU A 95 -15.65 21.68 -4.67
C GLU A 95 -15.61 20.53 -3.65
N ARG A 96 -14.70 20.62 -2.67
CA ARG A 96 -14.65 19.67 -1.55
C ARG A 96 -15.75 20.05 -0.56
N ASP A 97 -16.86 19.32 -0.57
CA ASP A 97 -17.75 19.30 0.58
C ASP A 97 -17.03 18.52 1.70
N LEU A 98 -16.38 19.24 2.62
CA LEU A 98 -15.35 18.69 3.52
C LEU A 98 -15.88 17.86 4.70
N LYS A 99 -17.20 17.70 4.84
CA LYS A 99 -17.76 16.95 5.98
C LYS A 99 -17.95 15.47 5.64
N ASP A 100 -17.18 14.62 6.31
CA ASP A 100 -17.21 13.16 6.17
C ASP A 100 -17.05 12.67 4.72
N ALA A 101 -16.29 13.43 3.93
CA ALA A 101 -16.09 13.16 2.52
C ALA A 101 -15.30 11.87 2.33
N LYS A 102 -15.89 10.93 1.60
CA LYS A 102 -15.27 9.64 1.29
C LYS A 102 -14.92 9.58 -0.19
N TYR A 103 -13.66 9.30 -0.48
CA TYR A 103 -13.15 9.16 -1.84
C TYR A 103 -12.43 7.83 -2.00
N ARG A 104 -12.47 7.28 -3.22
CA ARG A 104 -11.87 5.99 -3.56
C ARG A 104 -11.20 6.09 -4.91
N ILE A 105 -10.02 5.49 -5.04
CA ILE A 105 -9.45 5.10 -6.32
C ILE A 105 -9.36 3.59 -6.35
N SER A 106 -9.91 2.99 -7.41
CA SER A 106 -9.69 1.59 -7.72
C SER A 106 -8.71 1.53 -8.87
N CYS A 107 -7.71 0.65 -8.78
CA CYS A 107 -6.72 0.53 -9.82
C CYS A 107 -6.15 -0.87 -9.89
N PHE A 108 -5.51 -1.19 -11.01
CA PHE A 108 -4.96 -2.51 -11.24
C PHE A 108 -3.64 -2.46 -12.01
N CYS A 109 -2.83 -3.48 -11.84
CA CYS A 109 -1.51 -3.56 -12.44
C CYS A 109 -1.58 -4.24 -13.81
N GLN A 110 -1.18 -3.53 -14.86
CA GLN A 110 -1.12 -4.05 -16.22
C GLN A 110 -0.10 -5.19 -16.42
N LEU A 111 0.76 -5.49 -15.43
CA LEU A 111 1.80 -6.53 -15.50
C LEU A 111 1.48 -7.78 -14.67
N CYS A 112 0.98 -7.63 -13.45
CA CYS A 112 0.63 -8.78 -12.61
C CYS A 112 -0.87 -8.98 -12.42
N ARG A 113 -1.72 -8.06 -12.91
CA ARG A 113 -3.19 -8.09 -12.78
C ARG A 113 -3.73 -7.98 -11.35
N TRP A 114 -2.86 -7.70 -10.38
CA TRP A 114 -3.31 -7.38 -9.02
C TRP A 114 -4.08 -6.07 -9.03
N HIS A 115 -5.05 -5.96 -8.13
CA HIS A 115 -5.83 -4.76 -7.90
C HIS A 115 -5.41 -4.12 -6.59
N VAL A 116 -5.50 -2.80 -6.51
CA VAL A 116 -5.38 -2.06 -5.26
C VAL A 116 -6.46 -0.99 -5.20
N ASP A 117 -7.20 -0.99 -4.10
CA ASP A 117 -8.15 0.04 -3.75
C ASP A 117 -7.57 0.93 -2.68
N VAL A 118 -7.61 2.24 -2.91
CA VAL A 118 -7.20 3.24 -1.93
C VAL A 118 -8.39 4.12 -1.62
N THR A 119 -8.83 4.11 -0.36
CA THR A 119 -9.98 4.88 0.12
C THR A 119 -9.52 5.86 1.19
N ILE A 120 -9.89 7.12 1.06
CA ILE A 120 -9.65 8.13 2.10
C ILE A 120 -10.98 8.68 2.60
N THR A 121 -11.11 8.78 3.91
CA THR A 121 -12.21 9.47 4.59
C THR A 121 -11.63 10.73 5.23
N LEU A 122 -12.12 11.89 4.79
CA LEU A 122 -11.72 13.20 5.28
C LEU A 122 -12.71 13.70 6.33
N PHE A 123 -12.20 14.42 7.31
CA PHE A 123 -12.97 15.10 8.35
C PHE A 123 -12.78 16.63 8.24
N GLU A 124 -13.47 17.39 9.09
CA GLU A 124 -13.34 18.86 9.15
C GLU A 124 -11.84 19.25 9.33
N ASP A 125 -11.38 20.29 8.61
CA ASP A 125 -9.98 20.75 8.55
C ASP A 125 -8.94 19.75 7.99
N SER A 126 -9.23 19.15 6.83
CA SER A 126 -8.32 18.22 6.15
C SER A 126 -7.02 18.87 5.66
N CYS A 127 -5.89 18.17 5.80
CA CYS A 127 -4.65 18.55 5.11
C CYS A 127 -4.84 18.55 3.57
N PRO A 128 -4.12 19.38 2.82
CA PRO A 128 -3.13 20.37 3.27
C PRO A 128 -3.76 21.64 3.85
N SER A 129 -3.10 22.26 4.83
CA SER A 129 -3.48 23.56 5.40
C SER A 129 -2.25 24.41 5.72
N ALA A 130 -2.44 25.66 6.15
CA ALA A 130 -1.34 26.55 6.53
C ALA A 130 -0.56 25.97 7.73
N GLY A 131 0.66 25.49 7.48
CA GLY A 131 1.52 24.83 8.48
C GLY A 131 1.55 23.30 8.39
N GLU A 132 0.58 22.69 7.71
CA GLU A 132 0.45 21.23 7.57
C GLU A 132 0.36 20.88 6.08
N PRO A 133 1.48 20.95 5.33
CA PRO A 133 1.49 20.92 3.87
C PRO A 133 1.14 19.56 3.27
N LEU A 134 1.14 18.49 4.07
CA LEU A 134 0.92 17.11 3.63
C LEU A 134 0.20 16.32 4.71
N HIS A 135 -0.65 15.37 4.32
CA HIS A 135 -1.04 14.33 5.27
C HIS A 135 0.21 13.55 5.71
N HIS A 136 0.31 13.32 7.01
CA HIS A 136 1.23 12.36 7.61
C HIS A 136 0.41 11.23 8.23
N PHE A 137 0.51 10.01 7.71
CA PHE A 137 -0.25 8.84 8.14
C PHE A 137 0.61 7.95 9.04
N ALA A 138 0.07 7.54 10.18
CA ALA A 138 0.74 6.64 11.11
C ALA A 138 -0.25 5.60 11.66
N GLY A 139 0.27 4.66 12.46
CA GLY A 139 -0.55 3.65 13.12
C GLY A 139 -1.20 2.67 12.15
N PHE A 140 -0.50 2.32 11.07
CA PHE A 140 -1.03 1.38 10.09
C PHE A 140 -1.25 0.00 10.71
N THR A 141 -2.48 -0.50 10.62
CA THR A 141 -2.85 -1.83 11.09
C THR A 141 -3.35 -2.69 9.95
N LYS A 142 -2.95 -3.96 9.93
CA LYS A 142 -3.54 -4.96 9.04
C LYS A 142 -4.93 -5.32 9.58
N MET A 143 -5.98 -5.07 8.81
CA MET A 143 -7.37 -5.22 9.26
C MET A 143 -7.88 -6.66 9.16
N ASP A 144 -7.26 -7.46 8.31
CA ASP A 144 -7.61 -8.86 8.05
C ASP A 144 -6.31 -9.67 7.95
N GLU A 145 -6.24 -10.84 8.58
CA GLU A 145 -5.04 -11.69 8.53
C GLU A 145 -4.82 -12.30 7.13
N ILE A 146 -5.92 -12.57 6.43
CA ILE A 146 -5.99 -13.23 5.13
C ILE A 146 -5.89 -12.20 4.01
N GLN A 147 -6.59 -11.07 4.12
CA GLN A 147 -6.58 -10.03 3.10
C GLN A 147 -5.47 -9.00 3.33
N GLU A 148 -4.90 -8.51 2.24
CA GLU A 148 -3.86 -7.48 2.27
C GLU A 148 -4.50 -6.08 2.40
N TRP A 149 -5.18 -5.86 3.54
CA TRP A 149 -5.91 -4.64 3.87
C TRP A 149 -5.25 -3.91 5.04
N TYR A 150 -4.85 -2.66 4.80
CA TYR A 150 -4.20 -1.76 5.74
C TYR A 150 -5.06 -0.52 6.00
N GLU A 151 -5.20 -0.15 7.27
CA GLU A 151 -5.80 1.12 7.68
C GLU A 151 -4.76 1.97 8.40
N GLY A 152 -4.60 3.23 8.02
CA GLY A 152 -3.75 4.21 8.70
C GLY A 152 -4.49 5.51 8.96
N LYS A 153 -4.07 6.28 9.97
CA LYS A 153 -4.71 7.54 10.35
C LYS A 153 -3.77 8.70 10.17
N CYS A 154 -4.26 9.80 9.60
CA CYS A 154 -3.53 11.03 9.53
C CYS A 154 -3.36 11.60 10.94
N THR A 155 -2.11 11.88 11.28
CA THR A 155 -1.69 12.37 12.59
C THR A 155 -2.08 13.81 12.86
N VAL A 156 -2.51 14.53 11.83
CA VAL A 156 -2.82 15.96 11.89
C VAL A 156 -4.33 16.19 11.84
N CYS A 157 -4.97 15.82 10.73
CA CYS A 157 -6.40 16.06 10.49
C CYS A 157 -7.31 14.84 10.74
N ALA A 158 -6.77 13.78 11.35
CA ALA A 158 -7.48 12.55 11.67
C ALA A 158 -8.06 11.75 10.48
N ALA A 159 -7.82 12.17 9.22
CA ALA A 159 -8.25 11.45 8.02
C ALA A 159 -7.87 9.96 8.06
N ILE A 160 -8.78 9.08 7.64
CA ILE A 160 -8.55 7.63 7.64
C ILE A 160 -8.23 7.19 6.22
N LEU A 161 -7.11 6.49 6.05
CA LEU A 161 -6.65 5.91 4.79
C LEU A 161 -6.76 4.39 4.85
N ASN A 162 -7.44 3.81 3.88
CA ASN A 162 -7.55 2.37 3.68
C ASN A 162 -6.86 1.99 2.37
N ILE A 163 -6.04 0.94 2.39
CA ILE A 163 -5.32 0.38 1.24
C ILE A 163 -5.60 -1.13 1.21
N GLU A 164 -6.26 -1.60 0.16
CA GLU A 164 -6.65 -3.01 0.00
C GLU A 164 -6.05 -3.57 -1.28
N TYR A 165 -5.20 -4.59 -1.18
CA TYR A 165 -4.71 -5.35 -2.33
C TYR A 165 -5.57 -6.59 -2.56
N ARG A 166 -5.98 -6.79 -3.81
CA ARG A 166 -6.79 -7.95 -4.22
C ARG A 166 -6.09 -8.74 -5.33
N GLU A 167 -6.15 -10.06 -5.22
CA GLU A 167 -5.60 -10.97 -6.22
C GLU A 167 -6.33 -10.85 -7.58
N PRO A 168 -5.69 -11.24 -8.69
CA PRO A 168 -6.33 -11.30 -9.99
C PRO A 168 -7.56 -12.20 -9.97
N ARG A 169 -8.67 -11.74 -10.56
CA ARG A 169 -9.93 -12.47 -10.64
C ARG A 169 -9.81 -13.72 -11.52
N LEU A 170 -9.01 -13.65 -12.59
CA LEU A 170 -8.68 -14.81 -13.43
C LEU A 170 -7.39 -15.47 -12.93
N THR A 171 -7.45 -16.74 -12.53
CA THR A 171 -6.24 -17.46 -12.11
C THR A 171 -5.33 -17.77 -13.29
N THR A 172 -4.12 -18.27 -13.03
CA THR A 172 -3.22 -18.73 -14.09
C THR A 172 -3.85 -19.88 -14.90
N GLU A 173 -4.60 -20.75 -14.24
CA GLU A 173 -5.34 -21.86 -14.85
C GLU A 173 -6.49 -21.35 -15.71
N ASP A 174 -7.25 -20.34 -15.25
CA ASP A 174 -8.31 -19.70 -16.03
C ASP A 174 -7.73 -19.08 -17.32
N VAL A 175 -6.60 -18.38 -17.21
CA VAL A 175 -5.93 -17.79 -18.38
C VAL A 175 -5.46 -18.89 -19.34
N ALA A 176 -4.79 -19.93 -18.84
CA ALA A 176 -4.36 -21.07 -19.65
C ALA A 176 -5.54 -21.76 -20.35
N LEU A 177 -6.69 -21.89 -19.66
CA LEU A 177 -7.91 -22.46 -20.22
C LEU A 177 -8.45 -21.65 -21.40
N LEU A 178 -8.26 -20.33 -21.40
CA LEU A 178 -8.69 -19.42 -22.47
C LEU A 178 -7.65 -19.31 -23.61
N THR A 179 -6.36 -19.47 -23.32
CA THR A 179 -5.28 -19.11 -24.26
C THR A 179 -4.41 -20.27 -24.73
N ASP A 180 -4.47 -21.44 -24.11
CA ASP A 180 -3.65 -22.59 -24.52
C ASP A 180 -4.07 -23.12 -25.90
N THR A 181 -3.17 -22.98 -26.87
CA THR A 181 -3.40 -23.40 -28.26
C THR A 181 -3.71 -24.89 -28.41
N ALA A 182 -3.18 -25.77 -27.54
CA ALA A 182 -3.46 -27.20 -27.60
C ALA A 182 -4.91 -27.49 -27.19
N ARG A 183 -5.42 -26.80 -26.16
CA ARG A 183 -6.82 -26.87 -25.77
C ARG A 183 -7.75 -26.33 -26.85
N LEU A 184 -7.40 -25.21 -27.47
CA LEU A 184 -8.19 -24.64 -28.57
C LEU A 184 -8.24 -25.56 -29.80
N GLN A 185 -7.17 -26.28 -30.10
CA GLN A 185 -7.16 -27.34 -31.12
C GLN A 185 -8.07 -28.51 -30.74
N GLN A 186 -8.04 -28.94 -29.47
CA GLN A 186 -8.91 -30.01 -28.98
C GLN A 186 -10.39 -29.61 -29.06
N ARG A 187 -10.75 -28.37 -28.72
CA ARG A 187 -12.11 -27.83 -28.89
C ARG A 187 -12.56 -27.87 -30.35
N LEU A 188 -11.69 -27.54 -31.30
CA LEU A 188 -11.98 -27.67 -32.72
C LEU A 188 -12.25 -29.13 -33.12
N ARG A 189 -11.47 -30.09 -32.61
CA ARG A 189 -11.67 -31.52 -32.92
C ARG A 189 -13.04 -32.00 -32.45
N ILE A 190 -13.38 -31.71 -31.20
CA ILE A 190 -14.70 -32.06 -30.62
C ILE A 190 -15.84 -31.38 -31.40
N ALA A 191 -15.67 -30.12 -31.80
CA ALA A 191 -16.67 -29.41 -32.59
C ALA A 191 -16.90 -30.06 -33.97
N ARG A 192 -15.83 -30.54 -34.64
CA ARG A 192 -15.94 -31.28 -35.91
C ARG A 192 -16.61 -32.64 -35.75
N GLU A 193 -16.34 -33.33 -34.65
CA GLU A 193 -17.00 -34.61 -34.33
C GLU A 193 -18.52 -34.42 -34.10
N LYS A 194 -18.93 -33.31 -33.47
CA LYS A 194 -20.34 -32.99 -33.19
C LYS A 194 -21.11 -32.41 -34.39
N ASP A 195 -20.43 -31.82 -35.37
CA ASP A 195 -21.02 -31.23 -36.58
C ASP A 195 -20.16 -31.54 -37.83
N PRO A 196 -20.18 -32.79 -38.33
CA PRO A 196 -19.28 -33.27 -39.40
C PRO A 196 -19.57 -32.67 -40.78
N ASP A 197 -20.76 -32.11 -41.01
CA ASP A 197 -21.19 -31.57 -42.30
C ASP A 197 -20.59 -30.19 -42.64
N ARG A 198 -19.68 -29.67 -41.79
CA ARG A 198 -19.13 -28.31 -41.93
C ARG A 198 -17.59 -28.29 -41.92
N PRO A 199 -16.93 -28.36 -43.10
CA PRO A 199 -15.47 -28.44 -43.20
C PRO A 199 -14.74 -27.14 -42.83
N ASP A 200 -15.42 -25.99 -42.80
CA ASP A 200 -14.79 -24.66 -42.65
C ASP A 200 -14.47 -24.25 -41.20
N LEU A 201 -14.55 -25.17 -40.23
CA LEU A 201 -14.18 -24.88 -38.85
C LEU A 201 -12.65 -24.66 -38.75
N LYS A 202 -12.25 -23.50 -38.23
CA LYS A 202 -10.85 -23.12 -37.98
C LYS A 202 -10.60 -22.96 -36.48
N VAL A 203 -9.36 -23.15 -36.06
CA VAL A 203 -8.95 -22.95 -34.66
C VAL A 203 -9.15 -21.49 -34.28
N THR A 204 -9.82 -21.25 -33.15
CA THR A 204 -9.94 -19.91 -32.58
C THR A 204 -8.59 -19.48 -32.02
N GLN A 205 -8.15 -18.27 -32.34
CA GLN A 205 -6.92 -17.72 -31.78
C GLN A 205 -7.15 -17.28 -30.31
N PRO A 206 -6.14 -17.39 -29.42
CA PRO A 206 -6.26 -17.00 -28.01
C PRO A 206 -6.91 -15.62 -27.80
N VAL A 207 -6.44 -14.61 -28.53
CA VAL A 207 -6.96 -13.24 -28.44
C VAL A 207 -8.45 -13.15 -28.80
N MET A 208 -8.94 -14.01 -29.70
CA MET A 208 -10.36 -14.06 -30.09
C MET A 208 -11.23 -14.73 -29.03
N VAL A 209 -10.66 -15.63 -28.22
CA VAL A 209 -11.33 -16.23 -27.05
C VAL A 209 -11.50 -15.18 -25.96
N LEU A 210 -10.42 -14.44 -25.66
CA LEU A 210 -10.44 -13.33 -24.72
C LEU A 210 -11.43 -12.24 -25.15
N ASP A 211 -11.41 -11.83 -26.42
CA ASP A 211 -12.36 -10.85 -26.99
C ASP A 211 -13.82 -11.32 -26.88
N ALA A 212 -14.08 -12.61 -27.13
CA ALA A 212 -15.42 -13.17 -26.99
C ALA A 212 -15.90 -13.11 -25.54
N LEU A 213 -15.05 -13.44 -24.56
CA LEU A 213 -15.41 -13.37 -23.15
C LEU A 213 -15.61 -11.91 -22.70
N ALA A 214 -14.70 -11.02 -23.08
CA ALA A 214 -14.79 -9.60 -22.78
C ALA A 214 -16.06 -8.97 -23.34
N THR A 215 -16.49 -9.41 -24.54
CA THR A 215 -17.77 -9.03 -25.15
C THR A 215 -18.94 -9.45 -24.27
N TYR A 216 -19.01 -10.71 -23.85
CA TYR A 216 -20.10 -11.18 -22.98
C TYR A 216 -20.13 -10.49 -21.61
N ILE A 217 -18.96 -10.22 -21.03
CA ILE A 217 -18.87 -9.46 -19.77
C ILE A 217 -19.33 -8.02 -19.97
N ARG A 218 -18.92 -7.35 -21.05
CA ARG A 218 -19.40 -6.00 -21.39
C ARG A 218 -20.92 -5.98 -21.55
N ASP A 219 -21.46 -6.93 -22.29
CA ASP A 219 -22.91 -7.02 -22.54
C ASP A 219 -23.67 -7.37 -21.24
N SER A 220 -23.02 -8.00 -20.25
CA SER A 220 -23.56 -8.19 -18.89
C SER A 220 -23.54 -6.91 -18.06
N LEU A 221 -22.47 -6.12 -18.17
CA LEU A 221 -22.31 -4.84 -17.46
C LEU A 221 -23.20 -3.74 -18.03
N GLN A 222 -23.44 -3.76 -19.35
CA GLN A 222 -24.24 -2.81 -20.11
C GLN A 222 -25.32 -3.57 -20.91
N PRO A 223 -26.35 -4.13 -20.24
CA PRO A 223 -27.32 -4.98 -20.89
C PRO A 223 -28.16 -4.20 -21.90
N THR A 224 -28.05 -4.58 -23.16
CA THR A 224 -29.06 -4.26 -24.18
C THR A 224 -30.21 -5.26 -24.08
N GLU A 225 -31.45 -4.85 -24.37
CA GLU A 225 -32.63 -5.73 -24.24
C GLU A 225 -32.54 -7.02 -25.10
N THR A 226 -31.66 -7.07 -26.09
CA THR A 226 -31.61 -8.11 -27.12
C THR A 226 -30.55 -9.21 -26.93
N HIS A 227 -29.57 -9.07 -26.02
CA HIS A 227 -28.38 -9.94 -26.00
C HIS A 227 -28.12 -10.66 -24.65
N ARG A 228 -29.16 -11.22 -24.01
CA ARG A 228 -29.01 -11.88 -22.69
C ARG A 228 -28.70 -13.37 -22.73
N GLU A 229 -28.85 -14.01 -23.89
CA GLU A 229 -28.68 -15.46 -24.03
C GLU A 229 -27.74 -15.85 -25.17
N ILE A 230 -26.94 -16.88 -24.93
CA ILE A 230 -26.04 -17.49 -25.89
C ILE A 230 -26.56 -18.90 -26.19
N PRO A 231 -27.02 -19.19 -27.42
CA PRO A 231 -27.47 -20.53 -27.77
C PRO A 231 -26.35 -21.56 -27.51
N ARG A 232 -26.70 -22.71 -26.92
CA ARG A 232 -25.72 -23.75 -26.56
C ARG A 232 -24.93 -24.27 -27.76
N LEU A 233 -25.56 -24.31 -28.93
CA LEU A 233 -24.95 -24.71 -30.20
C LEU A 233 -24.33 -23.55 -30.98
N ASN A 234 -24.14 -22.37 -30.36
CA ASN A 234 -23.45 -21.26 -31.00
C ASN A 234 -22.01 -21.66 -31.35
N ARG A 235 -21.71 -21.67 -32.65
CA ARG A 235 -20.40 -22.08 -33.19
C ARG A 235 -19.23 -21.32 -32.56
N ARG A 236 -19.34 -19.98 -32.44
CA ARG A 236 -18.27 -19.15 -31.88
C ARG A 236 -18.06 -19.49 -30.41
N PHE A 237 -19.15 -19.69 -29.66
CA PHE A 237 -19.08 -20.08 -28.26
C PHE A 237 -18.42 -21.46 -28.06
N LEU A 238 -18.85 -22.48 -28.80
CA LEU A 238 -18.29 -23.83 -28.68
C LEU A 238 -16.79 -23.88 -29.03
N LEU A 239 -16.38 -23.20 -30.10
CA LEU A 239 -14.97 -23.14 -30.49
C LEU A 239 -14.12 -22.32 -29.52
N SER A 240 -14.69 -21.31 -28.87
CA SER A 240 -13.98 -20.47 -27.90
C SER A 240 -13.88 -21.10 -26.51
N PHE A 241 -14.97 -21.65 -25.99
CA PHE A 241 -15.09 -22.06 -24.58
C PHE A 241 -15.21 -23.58 -24.41
N GLY A 242 -15.76 -24.30 -25.38
CA GLY A 242 -15.99 -25.75 -25.24
C GLY A 242 -16.86 -26.08 -24.01
N GLU A 243 -16.84 -27.35 -23.61
CA GLU A 243 -17.47 -27.81 -22.35
C GLU A 243 -16.50 -27.68 -21.16
N ASP A 244 -15.19 -27.62 -21.41
CA ASP A 244 -14.16 -27.54 -20.38
C ASP A 244 -14.07 -26.17 -19.69
N CYS A 245 -14.62 -25.10 -20.28
CA CYS A 245 -14.77 -23.79 -19.63
C CYS A 245 -15.98 -23.67 -18.69
N GLU A 246 -16.82 -24.70 -18.53
CA GLU A 246 -17.98 -24.64 -17.65
C GLU A 246 -17.65 -24.14 -16.23
N PRO A 247 -16.59 -24.62 -15.53
CA PRO A 247 -16.24 -24.13 -14.20
C PRO A 247 -15.93 -22.62 -14.18
N LEU A 248 -15.22 -22.12 -15.19
CA LEU A 248 -14.92 -20.69 -15.32
C LEU A 248 -16.19 -19.87 -15.59
N LEU A 249 -17.05 -20.34 -16.49
CA LEU A 249 -18.32 -19.67 -16.79
C LEU A 249 -19.22 -19.60 -15.54
N ARG A 250 -19.30 -20.68 -14.76
CA ARG A 250 -20.03 -20.69 -13.48
C ARG A 250 -19.40 -19.77 -12.44
N LYS A 251 -18.06 -19.72 -12.34
CA LYS A 251 -17.33 -18.76 -11.50
C LYS A 251 -17.69 -17.31 -11.85
N LEU A 252 -17.86 -17.02 -13.15
CA LEU A 252 -18.32 -15.72 -13.66
C LEU A 252 -19.85 -15.52 -13.54
N GLN A 253 -20.58 -16.47 -12.95
CA GLN A 253 -22.03 -16.46 -12.77
C GLN A 253 -22.86 -16.53 -14.06
N PHE A 254 -22.33 -17.17 -15.10
CA PHE A 254 -23.17 -17.59 -16.24
C PHE A 254 -24.08 -18.73 -15.79
N VAL A 255 -25.34 -18.69 -16.20
CA VAL A 255 -26.33 -19.72 -15.85
C VAL A 255 -26.63 -20.57 -17.06
N GLN A 256 -26.42 -21.88 -16.94
CA GLN A 256 -26.73 -22.83 -18.00
C GLN A 256 -28.20 -23.25 -17.94
N THR A 257 -28.90 -23.16 -19.07
CA THR A 257 -30.24 -23.73 -19.28
C THR A 257 -30.13 -24.95 -20.22
N GLU A 258 -31.26 -25.59 -20.52
CA GLU A 258 -31.28 -26.71 -21.47
C GLU A 258 -30.79 -26.30 -22.87
N ALA A 259 -31.14 -25.08 -23.31
CA ALA A 259 -30.92 -24.62 -24.69
C ALA A 259 -29.86 -23.50 -24.82
N SER A 260 -29.53 -22.79 -23.74
CA SER A 260 -28.68 -21.60 -23.79
C SER A 260 -27.83 -21.41 -22.53
N TRP A 261 -26.85 -20.51 -22.64
CA TRP A 261 -26.16 -19.89 -21.51
C TRP A 261 -26.70 -18.48 -21.32
N GLN A 262 -27.15 -18.15 -20.12
CA GLN A 262 -27.57 -16.82 -19.75
C GLN A 262 -26.37 -16.03 -19.23
N LEU A 263 -26.27 -14.78 -19.68
CA LEU A 263 -25.26 -13.85 -19.21
C LEU A 263 -25.47 -13.51 -17.72
N PRO A 264 -24.39 -13.25 -16.96
CA PRO A 264 -24.46 -12.71 -15.61
C PRO A 264 -25.31 -11.43 -15.54
N GLN A 265 -26.04 -11.25 -14.43
CA GLN A 265 -26.86 -10.07 -14.20
C GLN A 265 -26.35 -9.31 -12.97
N PRO A 266 -25.29 -8.49 -13.12
CA PRO A 266 -24.77 -7.71 -12.01
C PRO A 266 -25.77 -6.64 -11.56
N PRO A 267 -25.75 -6.23 -10.28
CA PRO A 267 -26.56 -5.12 -9.77
C PRO A 267 -26.23 -3.81 -10.50
N PRO A 268 -26.98 -2.71 -10.27
CA PRO A 268 -26.63 -1.39 -10.78
C PRO A 268 -25.24 -0.90 -10.33
N GLU A 269 -24.70 0.10 -11.01
CA GLU A 269 -23.40 0.68 -10.69
C GLU A 269 -23.39 1.32 -9.30
N ASN A 270 -22.43 0.89 -8.48
CA ASN A 270 -22.15 1.47 -7.18
C ASN A 270 -20.63 1.36 -6.92
N PRO A 271 -19.89 2.48 -6.97
CA PRO A 271 -18.43 2.47 -6.75
C PRO A 271 -17.99 1.99 -5.35
N TRP A 272 -18.93 1.82 -4.41
CA TRP A 272 -18.65 1.42 -3.03
C TRP A 272 -19.01 -0.03 -2.73
N SER A 273 -19.71 -0.75 -3.62
CA SER A 273 -20.06 -2.14 -3.38
C SER A 273 -18.97 -3.10 -3.84
N ALA A 274 -18.73 -4.14 -3.04
CA ALA A 274 -17.92 -5.30 -3.39
C ALA A 274 -18.84 -6.42 -3.88
N ASP A 275 -19.48 -6.22 -5.03
CA ASP A 275 -20.49 -7.13 -5.57
C ASP A 275 -20.07 -7.77 -6.91
N LEU A 276 -21.01 -8.48 -7.54
CA LEU A 276 -20.79 -9.11 -8.84
C LEU A 276 -20.38 -8.10 -9.92
N ARG A 277 -20.88 -6.86 -9.91
CA ARG A 277 -20.52 -5.85 -10.90
C ARG A 277 -19.02 -5.54 -10.82
N GLN A 278 -18.53 -5.23 -9.63
CA GLN A 278 -17.11 -4.97 -9.40
C GLN A 278 -16.26 -6.16 -9.85
N PHE A 279 -16.64 -7.38 -9.45
CA PHE A 279 -15.92 -8.58 -9.85
C PHE A 279 -15.85 -8.73 -11.39
N LEU A 280 -16.95 -8.46 -12.10
CA LEU A 280 -16.97 -8.54 -13.56
C LEU A 280 -16.22 -7.38 -14.25
N GLN A 281 -16.22 -6.18 -13.68
CA GLN A 281 -15.40 -5.05 -14.15
C GLN A 281 -13.91 -5.36 -14.00
N ASP A 282 -13.49 -5.94 -12.87
CA ASP A 282 -12.11 -6.38 -12.65
C ASP A 282 -11.71 -7.46 -13.69
N VAL A 283 -12.57 -8.44 -13.93
CA VAL A 283 -12.36 -9.46 -14.97
C VAL A 283 -12.23 -8.83 -16.36
N GLN A 284 -13.09 -7.85 -16.68
CA GLN A 284 -13.05 -7.16 -17.97
C GLN A 284 -11.71 -6.46 -18.22
N GLU A 285 -11.22 -5.73 -17.22
CA GLU A 285 -9.94 -5.04 -17.27
C GLU A 285 -8.76 -6.02 -17.42
N GLU A 286 -8.79 -7.13 -16.69
CA GLU A 286 -7.79 -8.20 -16.82
C GLU A 286 -7.78 -8.83 -18.21
N LEU A 287 -8.96 -9.09 -18.80
CA LEU A 287 -9.08 -9.61 -20.16
C LEU A 287 -8.48 -8.64 -21.18
N TRP A 288 -8.77 -7.34 -21.06
CA TRP A 288 -8.19 -6.32 -21.94
C TRP A 288 -6.66 -6.25 -21.82
N THR A 289 -6.11 -6.35 -20.61
CA THR A 289 -4.67 -6.43 -20.41
C THR A 289 -4.05 -7.66 -21.06
N LEU A 290 -4.68 -8.84 -20.91
CA LEU A 290 -4.21 -10.08 -21.54
C LEU A 290 -4.24 -9.95 -23.07
N MET A 291 -5.30 -9.36 -23.63
CA MET A 291 -5.42 -9.10 -25.07
C MET A 291 -4.29 -8.19 -25.58
N ARG A 292 -3.98 -7.09 -24.88
CA ARG A 292 -2.88 -6.18 -25.24
C ARG A 292 -1.53 -6.92 -25.34
N ARG A 293 -1.21 -7.76 -24.35
CA ARG A 293 0.04 -8.57 -24.38
C ARG A 293 0.10 -9.55 -25.55
N HIS A 294 -1.03 -10.17 -25.90
CA HIS A 294 -1.10 -11.04 -27.07
C HIS A 294 -0.93 -10.28 -28.40
N MET A 295 -1.32 -9.00 -28.47
CA MET A 295 -1.12 -8.18 -29.68
C MET A 295 0.32 -7.67 -29.85
N GLU A 296 1.02 -7.39 -28.74
CA GLU A 296 2.44 -6.99 -28.74
C GLU A 296 3.36 -8.09 -29.31
N THR A 297 2.93 -9.36 -29.24
CA THR A 297 3.68 -10.52 -29.74
C THR A 297 3.46 -10.84 -31.22
N GLY A 298 2.87 -9.92 -32.01
CA GLY A 298 2.87 -9.97 -33.47
C GLY A 298 1.56 -10.38 -34.16
N GLN A 299 0.45 -10.52 -33.42
CA GLN A 299 -0.88 -10.79 -34.00
C GLN A 299 -1.67 -9.49 -34.18
N GLN A 300 -1.33 -8.67 -35.18
CA GLN A 300 -1.92 -7.33 -35.39
C GLN A 300 -2.82 -7.23 -36.64
N SER A 301 -4.06 -6.74 -36.45
CA SER A 301 -4.79 -5.81 -37.35
C SER A 301 -6.30 -5.69 -37.04
N ARG A 302 -6.92 -6.61 -36.28
CA ARG A 302 -8.40 -6.70 -36.17
C ARG A 302 -9.04 -6.07 -34.94
N LEU A 303 -8.28 -5.64 -33.94
CA LEU A 303 -8.81 -5.26 -32.63
C LEU A 303 -8.51 -3.79 -32.27
N LYS A 304 -8.79 -2.89 -33.22
CA LYS A 304 -8.54 -1.43 -33.11
C LYS A 304 -9.19 -0.76 -31.88
N ALA A 305 -10.26 -1.33 -31.34
CA ALA A 305 -11.03 -0.77 -30.22
C ALA A 305 -10.29 -0.80 -28.86
N TYR A 306 -9.20 -1.57 -28.73
CA TYR A 306 -8.55 -1.81 -27.43
C TYR A 306 -7.19 -1.08 -27.28
N HIS A 307 -6.93 -0.07 -28.12
CA HIS A 307 -5.70 0.74 -28.12
C HIS A 307 -5.75 1.98 -27.23
N GLU A 308 -6.88 2.25 -26.56
CA GLU A 308 -6.93 3.36 -25.61
C GLU A 308 -5.96 3.08 -24.46
N LYS A 309 -5.03 4.02 -24.26
CA LYS A 309 -4.08 3.90 -23.16
C LYS A 309 -4.88 4.03 -21.87
N PRO A 310 -4.78 3.03 -20.97
CA PRO A 310 -5.50 3.11 -19.70
C PRO A 310 -5.05 4.36 -18.92
N PRO A 311 -5.96 4.98 -18.15
CA PRO A 311 -5.67 6.23 -17.46
C PRO A 311 -4.56 6.05 -16.42
N PRO A 312 -3.69 7.06 -16.24
CA PRO A 312 -2.53 6.94 -15.37
C PRO A 312 -2.92 7.03 -13.89
N PHE A 313 -2.50 6.04 -13.10
CA PHE A 313 -2.68 6.02 -11.64
C PHE A 313 -2.09 7.26 -10.94
N ASP A 314 -0.93 7.74 -11.40
CA ASP A 314 -0.12 8.72 -10.68
C ASP A 314 -0.82 10.07 -10.44
N ASN A 315 -1.67 10.54 -11.37
CA ASN A 315 -2.37 11.81 -11.17
C ASN A 315 -3.55 11.65 -10.23
N ASP A 316 -4.31 10.58 -10.39
CA ASP A 316 -5.54 10.34 -9.62
C ASP A 316 -5.23 10.05 -8.15
N ILE A 317 -4.19 9.25 -7.86
CA ILE A 317 -3.77 8.99 -6.47
C ILE A 317 -3.20 10.26 -5.82
N LYS A 318 -2.48 11.09 -6.58
CA LYS A 318 -1.99 12.37 -6.07
C LYS A 318 -3.13 13.32 -5.77
N LEU A 319 -4.16 13.36 -6.62
CA LEU A 319 -5.37 14.12 -6.38
C LEU A 319 -6.07 13.63 -5.11
N LEU A 320 -6.27 12.31 -4.99
CA LEU A 320 -6.93 11.67 -3.86
C LEU A 320 -6.28 12.03 -2.52
N LEU A 321 -4.94 11.98 -2.46
CA LEU A 321 -4.18 12.24 -1.24
C LEU A 321 -3.68 13.69 -1.12
N SER A 322 -4.15 14.60 -1.99
CA SER A 322 -3.76 16.02 -2.00
C SER A 322 -2.25 16.28 -2.10
N THR A 323 -1.57 15.56 -2.99
CA THR A 323 -0.11 15.61 -3.20
C THR A 323 0.30 16.05 -4.61
N ILE A 324 -0.59 16.73 -5.35
CA ILE A 324 -0.24 17.22 -6.70
C ILE A 324 0.83 18.33 -6.63
N GLU A 325 0.72 19.23 -5.65
CA GLU A 325 1.45 20.50 -5.64
C GLU A 325 2.43 20.64 -4.46
N TYR A 326 2.90 19.53 -3.87
CA TYR A 326 3.87 19.64 -2.79
C TYR A 326 5.23 20.14 -3.31
N ASP A 327 5.93 20.90 -2.48
CA ASP A 327 7.20 21.50 -2.83
C ASP A 327 8.28 20.45 -3.05
N LYS A 328 9.01 20.57 -4.17
CA LYS A 328 10.09 19.65 -4.52
C LYS A 328 11.43 20.37 -4.54
N SER A 329 12.45 19.72 -3.99
CA SER A 329 13.81 20.24 -3.98
C SER A 329 14.33 20.48 -5.40
N HIS A 330 15.00 21.62 -5.59
CA HIS A 330 15.70 21.94 -6.83
C HIS A 330 16.85 20.95 -7.12
N PHE A 331 17.38 20.28 -6.10
CA PHE A 331 18.49 19.32 -6.22
C PHE A 331 18.10 18.09 -7.05
N VAL A 332 16.88 17.58 -6.87
CA VAL A 332 16.37 16.38 -7.59
C VAL A 332 15.99 16.68 -9.03
N ARG A 333 15.77 17.94 -9.41
CA ARG A 333 15.62 18.31 -10.83
C ARG A 333 16.90 18.03 -11.65
N ARG A 334 18.05 17.84 -11.01
CA ARG A 334 19.35 17.59 -11.66
C ARG A 334 19.91 16.19 -11.40
N ALA A 335 19.59 15.56 -10.26
CA ALA A 335 20.04 14.22 -9.93
C ALA A 335 19.12 13.16 -10.56
N THR A 336 19.67 12.29 -11.42
CA THR A 336 18.91 11.19 -12.05
C THR A 336 18.73 9.98 -11.14
N PHE A 337 19.39 9.95 -9.97
CA PHE A 337 19.40 8.82 -9.05
C PHE A 337 19.66 9.27 -7.61
N ILE A 338 18.92 8.69 -6.66
CA ILE A 338 19.16 8.84 -5.22
C ILE A 338 19.82 7.54 -4.73
N PRO A 339 20.99 7.61 -4.08
CA PRO A 339 21.64 6.45 -3.49
C PRO A 339 20.75 5.68 -2.50
N VAL A 340 20.91 4.35 -2.43
CA VAL A 340 20.07 3.47 -1.59
C VAL A 340 20.16 3.84 -0.11
N ASP A 341 21.33 4.23 0.37
CA ASP A 341 21.55 4.66 1.74
C ASP A 341 20.84 5.99 2.04
N GLU A 342 20.77 6.91 1.07
CA GLU A 342 19.98 8.14 1.20
C GLU A 342 18.46 7.87 1.17
N GLU A 343 18.01 6.96 0.30
CA GLU A 343 16.61 6.51 0.26
C GLU A 343 16.17 5.89 1.60
N GLN A 344 17.07 5.19 2.30
CA GLN A 344 16.79 4.67 3.65
C GLN A 344 16.60 5.78 4.68
N LEU A 345 17.37 6.88 4.61
CA LEU A 345 17.19 8.03 5.50
C LEU A 345 15.86 8.74 5.22
N HIS A 346 15.50 8.89 3.94
CA HIS A 346 14.20 9.42 3.55
C HIS A 346 13.04 8.55 4.04
N ALA A 347 13.15 7.23 3.87
CA ALA A 347 12.21 6.26 4.41
C ALA A 347 12.12 6.34 5.95
N GLY A 348 13.25 6.57 6.62
CA GLY A 348 13.34 6.79 8.06
C GLY A 348 12.49 7.96 8.55
N LEU A 349 12.46 9.07 7.80
CA LEU A 349 11.59 10.22 8.08
C LEU A 349 10.17 10.06 7.52
N GLY A 350 9.85 8.96 6.83
CA GLY A 350 8.56 8.82 6.14
C GLY A 350 8.40 9.79 4.96
N SER A 351 9.50 10.18 4.33
CA SER A 351 9.60 11.19 3.26
C SER A 351 10.06 10.61 1.92
N LEU A 352 10.04 11.42 0.87
CA LEU A 352 10.66 11.09 -0.43
C LEU A 352 11.94 11.89 -0.63
N GLY A 353 12.86 11.36 -1.44
CA GLY A 353 14.09 12.06 -1.76
C GLY A 353 13.92 13.36 -2.55
N ASP A 354 12.76 13.59 -3.17
CA ASP A 354 12.46 14.84 -3.88
C ASP A 354 11.92 15.96 -2.99
N PHE A 355 11.78 15.74 -1.68
CA PHE A 355 11.27 16.74 -0.74
C PHE A 355 12.24 17.93 -0.58
N THR A 356 11.69 19.14 -0.44
CA THR A 356 12.45 20.31 0.04
C THR A 356 12.90 20.12 1.49
N ASP A 357 13.80 20.99 1.94
CA ASP A 357 14.33 20.92 3.28
C ASP A 357 13.24 21.24 4.32
N GLU A 358 12.32 22.14 4.01
CA GLU A 358 11.15 22.46 4.83
C GLU A 358 10.22 21.24 4.99
N LEU A 359 10.02 20.45 3.92
CA LEU A 359 9.23 19.23 4.00
C LEU A 359 9.94 18.11 4.77
N LEU A 360 11.28 18.06 4.76
CA LEU A 360 12.03 17.13 5.61
C LEU A 360 11.94 17.50 7.07
N ILE A 361 12.05 18.80 7.39
CA ILE A 361 11.86 19.32 8.74
C ILE A 361 10.44 19.02 9.22
N TYR A 362 9.44 19.27 8.37
CA TYR A 362 8.05 18.91 8.64
C TYR A 362 7.90 17.41 8.95
N ALA A 363 8.44 16.54 8.09
CA ALA A 363 8.36 15.10 8.28
C ALA A 363 9.00 14.67 9.62
N PHE A 364 10.20 15.17 9.93
CA PHE A 364 10.86 14.94 11.20
C PHE A 364 10.01 15.39 12.40
N GLU A 365 9.43 16.59 12.35
CA GLU A 365 8.60 17.13 13.42
C GLU A 365 7.34 16.28 13.64
N GLN A 366 6.73 15.76 12.56
CA GLN A 366 5.58 14.86 12.68
C GLN A 366 5.97 13.50 13.27
N GLN A 367 7.15 12.96 12.93
CA GLN A 367 7.67 11.72 13.52
C GLN A 367 7.83 11.85 15.03
N ILE A 368 8.60 12.83 15.51
CA ILE A 368 8.89 12.95 16.95
C ILE A 368 7.66 13.27 17.79
N LYS A 369 6.63 13.91 17.21
CA LYS A 369 5.35 14.15 17.88
C LYS A 369 4.57 12.85 18.10
N HIS A 370 4.65 11.90 17.16
CA HIS A 370 3.84 10.68 17.16
C HIS A 370 4.57 9.45 17.70
N ASP A 371 5.88 9.41 17.50
CA ASP A 371 6.81 8.41 18.02
C ASP A 371 7.99 9.11 18.72
N PRO A 372 7.79 9.58 19.97
CA PRO A 372 8.87 10.19 20.74
C PRO A 372 10.02 9.22 21.05
N SER A 373 9.73 7.92 21.18
CA SER A 373 10.74 6.87 21.43
C SER A 373 11.75 6.75 20.29
N GLY A 374 11.29 6.90 19.04
CA GLY A 374 12.15 6.90 17.86
C GLY A 374 12.97 8.18 17.64
N THR A 375 12.82 9.22 18.48
CA THR A 375 13.48 10.53 18.29
C THR A 375 14.98 10.45 17.94
N PRO A 376 15.82 9.63 18.62
CA PRO A 376 17.24 9.56 18.28
C PRO A 376 17.51 9.04 16.87
N TYR A 377 16.67 8.13 16.36
CA TYR A 377 16.77 7.66 14.97
C TYR A 377 16.39 8.74 13.97
N TYR A 378 15.28 9.43 14.19
CA TYR A 378 14.83 10.49 13.27
C TYR A 378 15.82 11.65 13.24
N TYR A 379 16.41 11.98 14.39
CA TYR A 379 17.47 12.98 14.48
C TYR A 379 18.69 12.57 13.65
N ASP A 380 19.16 11.32 13.79
CA ASP A 380 20.26 10.80 12.96
C ASP A 380 19.93 10.84 11.46
N CYS A 381 18.68 10.52 11.08
CA CYS A 381 18.24 10.61 9.69
C CYS A 381 18.32 12.03 9.16
N LEU A 382 17.78 13.01 9.91
CA LEU A 382 17.81 14.42 9.54
C LEU A 382 19.24 14.97 9.46
N ALA A 383 20.09 14.66 10.46
CA ALA A 383 21.47 15.09 10.52
C ALA A 383 22.30 14.54 9.34
N LYS A 384 22.13 13.25 9.00
CA LYS A 384 22.80 12.64 7.85
C LYS A 384 22.29 13.20 6.52
N LEU A 385 21.00 13.51 6.41
CA LEU A 385 20.44 14.18 5.22
C LEU A 385 20.96 15.61 5.08
N ALA A 386 21.10 16.36 6.19
CA ALA A 386 21.70 17.69 6.20
C ALA A 386 23.14 17.64 5.65
N ASP A 387 23.96 16.72 6.16
CA ASP A 387 25.34 16.53 5.72
C ASP A 387 25.46 16.07 4.26
N LYS A 388 24.61 15.14 3.80
CA LYS A 388 24.60 14.66 2.41
C LYS A 388 24.18 15.75 1.43
N ARG A 389 23.17 16.54 1.77
CA ARG A 389 22.65 17.62 0.91
C ARG A 389 23.51 18.89 0.96
N LYS A 390 24.35 19.05 1.99
CA LYS A 390 25.08 20.30 2.29
C LYS A 390 24.13 21.50 2.33
N SER A 391 22.99 21.30 2.99
CA SER A 391 21.93 22.31 3.10
C SER A 391 22.13 23.13 4.37
N GLU A 392 22.34 24.44 4.21
CA GLU A 392 22.42 25.38 5.32
C GLU A 392 21.14 25.39 6.18
N THR A 393 19.97 25.27 5.55
CA THR A 393 18.68 25.22 6.26
C THR A 393 18.61 23.99 7.18
N LEU A 394 18.95 22.82 6.66
CA LEU A 394 18.95 21.59 7.45
C LEU A 394 20.04 21.58 8.52
N GLU A 395 21.26 22.02 8.17
CA GLU A 395 22.39 22.11 9.10
C GLU A 395 22.06 23.05 10.27
N THR A 396 21.48 24.21 9.98
CA THR A 396 21.02 25.16 11.00
C THR A 396 19.95 24.53 11.90
N LYS A 397 18.94 23.86 11.34
CA LYS A 397 17.91 23.18 12.12
C LYS A 397 18.51 22.08 13.00
N VAL A 398 19.44 21.28 12.49
CA VAL A 398 20.13 20.23 13.27
C VAL A 398 20.94 20.83 14.41
N MET A 399 21.67 21.92 14.19
CA MET A 399 22.40 22.64 15.26
C MET A 399 21.45 23.22 16.31
N MET A 400 20.30 23.76 15.91
CA MET A 400 19.27 24.23 16.84
C MET A 400 18.73 23.08 17.69
N LEU A 401 18.34 21.96 17.06
CA LEU A 401 17.84 20.77 17.77
C LEU A 401 18.89 20.22 18.75
N ALA A 402 20.16 20.16 18.35
CA ALA A 402 21.24 19.77 19.26
C ALA A 402 21.33 20.68 20.50
N SER A 403 21.15 21.99 20.30
CA SER A 403 21.15 22.98 21.39
C SER A 403 19.91 22.87 22.29
N GLU A 404 18.77 22.43 21.73
CA GLU A 404 17.54 22.10 22.47
C GLU A 404 17.64 20.76 23.22
N GLY A 405 18.74 20.02 23.05
CA GLY A 405 19.02 18.77 23.74
C GLY A 405 18.58 17.51 23.00
N TYR A 406 18.27 17.61 21.70
CA TYR A 406 18.13 16.43 20.85
C TYR A 406 19.48 15.75 20.62
N PHE A 407 19.47 14.43 20.49
CA PHE A 407 20.66 13.62 20.39
C PHE A 407 20.44 12.42 19.46
N GLY A 408 21.54 11.89 18.91
CA GLY A 408 21.53 10.72 18.03
C GLY A 408 21.64 9.40 18.78
N ARG A 409 21.53 8.27 18.08
CA ARG A 409 21.73 6.94 18.69
C ARG A 409 23.16 6.69 19.14
N GLU A 410 24.12 7.27 18.43
CA GLU A 410 25.53 7.21 18.85
C GLU A 410 25.72 7.88 20.20
N ASP A 411 25.00 8.96 20.48
CA ASP A 411 25.07 9.67 21.76
C ASP A 411 24.41 8.87 22.88
N VAL A 412 23.32 8.15 22.61
CA VAL A 412 22.75 7.17 23.54
C VAL A 412 23.78 6.09 23.87
N THR A 413 24.44 5.54 22.86
CA THR A 413 25.48 4.52 23.04
C THR A 413 26.65 5.05 23.87
N LYS A 414 27.10 6.28 23.59
CA LYS A 414 28.14 6.96 24.38
C LYS A 414 27.70 7.17 25.83
N ALA A 415 26.44 7.55 26.06
CA ALA A 415 25.90 7.78 27.39
C ALA A 415 25.88 6.49 28.24
N TYR A 416 25.43 5.35 27.67
CA TYR A 416 25.52 4.06 28.37
C TYR A 416 26.98 3.68 28.69
N LYS A 417 27.88 3.83 27.71
CA LYS A 417 29.31 3.56 27.90
C LYS A 417 29.95 4.46 28.96
N TYR A 418 29.49 5.71 29.09
CA TYR A 418 29.94 6.63 30.13
C TYR A 418 29.77 6.01 31.52
N PHE A 419 28.64 5.34 31.77
CA PHE A 419 28.36 4.61 33.01
C PHE A 419 28.91 3.17 33.07
N SER A 420 29.76 2.80 32.09
CA SER A 420 30.27 1.43 31.92
C SER A 420 29.16 0.39 31.75
N LEU A 421 28.06 0.79 31.11
CA LEU A 421 26.96 -0.07 30.71
C LEU A 421 27.06 -0.35 29.21
N ASP A 422 26.69 -1.55 28.81
CA ASP A 422 26.57 -1.88 27.38
C ASP A 422 25.18 -1.46 26.86
N ALA A 423 25.16 -0.65 25.80
CA ALA A 423 23.91 -0.23 25.17
C ALA A 423 23.12 -1.42 24.60
N TRP A 424 23.78 -2.52 24.22
CA TRP A 424 23.12 -3.75 23.75
C TRP A 424 22.32 -4.46 24.86
N ASP A 425 22.79 -4.36 26.12
CA ASP A 425 22.12 -4.92 27.29
C ASP A 425 21.12 -3.93 27.93
N ALA A 426 20.88 -2.78 27.29
CA ALA A 426 19.97 -1.74 27.80
C ALA A 426 18.57 -2.24 28.23
N PRO A 427 17.92 -3.21 27.55
CA PRO A 427 16.64 -3.76 27.99
C PRO A 427 16.70 -4.49 29.34
N ASN A 428 17.87 -5.01 29.73
CA ASN A 428 18.07 -5.76 30.98
C ASN A 428 18.38 -4.86 32.18
N TYR A 429 18.74 -3.60 31.95
CA TYR A 429 18.99 -2.65 33.04
C TYR A 429 17.68 -2.03 33.52
N THR A 430 17.42 -2.10 34.83
CA THR A 430 16.35 -1.35 35.46
C THR A 430 16.76 0.11 35.66
N ASP A 431 15.78 1.01 35.69
CA ASP A 431 16.03 2.43 35.96
C ASP A 431 16.68 2.63 37.33
N GLU A 432 16.33 1.80 38.31
CA GLU A 432 16.95 1.82 39.64
C GLU A 432 18.45 1.46 39.57
N TYR A 433 18.82 0.45 38.79
CA TYR A 433 20.22 0.07 38.61
C TYR A 433 21.05 1.19 37.95
N ILE A 434 20.48 1.84 36.92
CA ILE A 434 21.12 2.97 36.24
C ILE A 434 21.27 4.16 37.20
N ARG A 435 20.22 4.49 37.97
CA ARG A 435 20.25 5.56 38.96
C ARG A 435 21.28 5.29 40.05
N ASN A 436 21.34 4.08 40.60
CA ASN A 436 22.30 3.72 41.63
C ASN A 436 23.75 3.81 41.11
N THR A 437 23.99 3.42 39.85
CA THR A 437 25.30 3.60 39.19
C THR A 437 25.68 5.08 39.05
N PHE A 438 24.72 5.94 38.72
CA PHE A 438 24.91 7.38 38.66
C PHE A 438 25.23 7.97 40.06
N GLU A 439 24.42 7.66 41.06
CA GLU A 439 24.59 8.17 42.43
C GLU A 439 25.93 7.73 43.05
N ALA A 440 26.32 6.48 42.83
CA ALA A 440 27.61 5.95 43.30
C ALA A 440 28.81 6.69 42.69
N ARG A 441 28.70 7.18 41.45
CA ARG A 441 29.75 7.95 40.79
C ARG A 441 29.70 9.44 41.13
N LEU A 442 28.52 10.00 41.37
CA LEU A 442 28.31 11.43 41.67
C LEU A 442 29.18 11.93 42.82
N GLY A 443 29.33 11.13 43.88
CA GLY A 443 30.16 11.48 45.04
C GLY A 443 31.67 11.51 44.79
N SER A 444 32.14 11.09 43.61
CA SER A 444 33.57 10.93 43.29
C SER A 444 34.05 11.79 42.11
N VAL A 445 33.15 12.51 41.43
CA VAL A 445 33.48 13.34 40.26
C VAL A 445 33.68 14.81 40.62
N GLN A 446 34.49 15.50 39.81
CA GLN A 446 34.69 16.94 39.95
C GLN A 446 33.48 17.72 39.41
N SER A 447 33.27 18.96 39.87
CA SER A 447 32.09 19.78 39.52
C SER A 447 31.84 19.97 38.01
N TRP A 448 32.90 20.02 37.18
CA TRP A 448 32.75 20.09 35.72
C TRP A 448 32.32 18.76 35.10
N GLN A 449 32.73 17.62 35.68
CA GLN A 449 32.31 16.28 35.27
C GLN A 449 30.89 15.97 35.71
N GLU A 450 30.41 16.59 36.79
CA GLU A 450 29.03 16.45 37.24
C GLU A 450 28.04 16.92 36.17
N THR A 451 28.32 18.05 35.51
CA THR A 451 27.46 18.59 34.46
C THR A 451 27.36 17.64 33.27
N GLU A 452 28.50 17.12 32.81
CA GLU A 452 28.57 16.13 31.73
C GLU A 452 27.87 14.82 32.13
N MET A 453 28.10 14.33 33.35
CA MET A 453 27.49 13.09 33.85
C MET A 453 25.96 13.22 33.93
N ARG A 454 25.43 14.36 34.39
CA ARG A 454 23.99 14.64 34.39
C ARG A 454 23.43 14.71 32.98
N GLN A 455 24.17 15.28 32.03
CA GLN A 455 23.79 15.27 30.62
C GLN A 455 23.72 13.85 30.05
N MET A 456 24.71 12.99 30.35
CA MET A 456 24.69 11.57 29.95
C MET A 456 23.51 10.82 30.57
N LEU A 457 23.20 11.07 31.85
CA LEU A 457 22.02 10.49 32.49
C LEU A 457 20.72 10.96 31.83
N ARG A 458 20.63 12.25 31.46
CA ARG A 458 19.47 12.82 30.77
C ARG A 458 19.25 12.19 29.40
N ILE A 459 20.31 11.93 28.63
CA ILE A 459 20.23 11.23 27.34
C ILE A 459 19.63 9.83 27.53
N ILE A 460 20.11 9.07 28.52
CA ILE A 460 19.56 7.74 28.85
C ILE A 460 18.09 7.86 29.30
N ALA A 461 17.78 8.83 30.16
CA ALA A 461 16.43 9.05 30.66
C ALA A 461 15.43 9.31 29.52
N MET A 462 15.78 10.23 28.62
CA MET A 462 14.95 10.59 27.46
C MET A 462 14.81 9.43 26.48
N SER A 463 15.90 8.71 26.17
CA SER A 463 15.86 7.54 25.28
C SER A 463 14.96 6.41 25.80
N ARG A 464 14.78 6.31 27.12
CA ARG A 464 13.93 5.29 27.76
C ARG A 464 12.52 5.79 28.09
N GLY A 465 12.24 7.08 27.92
CA GLY A 465 11.02 7.71 28.44
C GLY A 465 10.89 7.64 29.97
N SER A 466 12.02 7.58 30.70
CA SER A 466 12.02 7.41 32.16
C SER A 466 12.00 8.75 32.90
N LYS A 467 10.85 9.08 33.49
CA LYS A 467 10.70 10.26 34.37
C LYS A 467 11.55 10.17 35.64
N SER A 468 11.84 8.96 36.13
CA SER A 468 12.64 8.74 37.34
C SER A 468 14.11 9.14 37.11
N LEU A 469 14.68 8.70 35.99
CA LEU A 469 16.03 9.07 35.59
C LEU A 469 16.12 10.56 35.23
N GLU A 470 15.09 11.10 34.59
CA GLU A 470 15.01 12.53 34.24
C GLU A 470 15.02 13.42 35.50
N GLY A 471 14.23 13.08 36.52
CA GLY A 471 14.24 13.78 37.81
C GLY A 471 15.61 13.70 38.50
N SER A 472 16.27 12.54 38.43
CA SER A 472 17.60 12.34 39.01
C SER A 472 18.68 13.19 38.31
N ALA A 473 18.57 13.35 36.99
CA ALA A 473 19.47 14.20 36.21
C ALA A 473 19.27 15.69 36.50
N ALA A 474 18.02 16.14 36.68
CA ALA A 474 17.65 17.54 36.87
C ALA A 474 17.90 18.10 38.28
N ASN A 475 17.98 17.24 39.30
CA ASN A 475 18.15 17.68 40.69
C ASN A 475 19.54 18.29 40.94
N VAL A 476 19.62 19.62 41.00
CA VAL A 476 20.73 20.35 41.62
C VAL A 476 20.51 20.31 43.13
N MET A 477 21.44 19.70 43.89
CA MET A 477 21.46 19.90 45.35
C MET A 477 22.04 21.26 45.67
#